data_AF-A0A8S3WMR8-F1
#
_entry.id   AF-A0A8S3WMR8-F1
#
_cell.length_a   1.000
_cell.length_b   1.000
_cell.length_c   1.000
_cell.angle_alpha   90.00
_cell.angle_beta   90.00
_cell.angle_gamma   90.00
#
_symmetry.space_group_name_H-M   'P 1'
#
loop_
_entity.id
_entity.type
_entity.pdbx_description
1 polymer ?
#
loop_
_entity_poly.entity_id
_entity_poly.type
_entity_poly.pdbx_seq_one_letter_code
_entity_poly.pdbx_strand_id
1 'polypeptide(L)'
;MPLENQLRLPRISLSKRNRAIVRALTPMLVTYLEASRDLCETDSILFGAALAVCRIIGAKLSTAGRTTGQSSAIPVWRTRIEERIAKAPSSAD
;
A
#
# COMPACT_ATOMS: atom_id res chain seq x y z
N MET A 1 -11.48 12.25 9.05
CA MET A 1 -12.36 11.58 8.07
C MET A 1 -12.90 10.31 8.69
N PRO A 2 -14.22 10.05 8.68
CA PRO A 2 -14.76 8.83 9.27
C PRO A 2 -14.23 7.60 8.50
N LEU A 3 -13.84 6.54 9.22
CA LEU A 3 -13.27 5.30 8.66
C LEU A 3 -14.17 4.63 7.60
N GLU A 4 -15.45 4.98 7.63
CA GLU A 4 -16.55 4.44 6.82
C GLU A 4 -16.41 4.76 5.32
N ASN A 5 -15.57 5.74 4.96
CA ASN A 5 -15.34 6.16 3.57
C ASN A 5 -13.98 5.72 3.01
N GLN A 6 -13.23 4.84 3.69
CA GLN A 6 -11.96 4.36 3.16
C GLN A 6 -12.18 3.47 1.93
N LEU A 7 -11.61 3.89 0.79
CA LEU A 7 -11.52 3.07 -0.41
C LEU A 7 -10.67 1.84 -0.10
N ARG A 8 -11.23 0.65 -0.33
CA ARG A 8 -10.49 -0.60 -0.22
C ARG A 8 -10.03 -1.05 -1.60
N LEU A 9 -8.73 -1.26 -1.71
CA LEU A 9 -8.11 -1.81 -2.91
C LEU A 9 -8.43 -3.31 -3.01
N PRO A 10 -9.01 -3.78 -4.13
CA PRO A 10 -9.26 -5.20 -4.35
C PRO A 10 -7.93 -5.94 -4.49
N ARG A 11 -7.94 -7.24 -4.15
CA ARG A 11 -6.82 -8.12 -4.50
C ARG A 11 -6.78 -8.27 -6.02
N ILE A 12 -5.65 -7.88 -6.61
CA ILE A 12 -5.42 -7.96 -8.05
C ILE A 12 -4.82 -9.33 -8.38
N SER A 13 -5.42 -10.05 -9.33
CA SER A 13 -4.79 -11.23 -9.92
C SER A 13 -3.58 -10.82 -10.76
N LEU A 14 -2.41 -11.42 -10.50
CA LEU A 14 -1.16 -11.12 -11.21
C LEU A 14 -1.07 -11.86 -12.55
N SER A 15 -2.07 -11.69 -13.41
CA SER A 15 -2.00 -12.12 -14.81
C SER A 15 -0.79 -11.46 -15.52
N LYS A 16 -0.31 -12.06 -16.63
CA LYS A 16 0.81 -11.49 -17.41
C LYS A 16 0.60 -10.00 -17.75
N ARG A 17 -0.64 -9.62 -18.10
CA ARG A 17 -1.04 -8.24 -18.41
C ARG A 17 -0.95 -7.33 -17.18
N ASN A 18 -1.51 -7.75 -16.05
CA ASN A 18 -1.49 -6.95 -14.82
C ASN A 18 -0.07 -6.79 -14.29
N ARG A 19 0.78 -7.82 -14.43
CA ARG A 19 2.19 -7.77 -14.07
C ARG A 19 2.99 -6.79 -14.94
N ALA A 20 2.67 -6.66 -16.23
CA ALA A 20 3.28 -5.67 -17.11
C ALA A 20 2.96 -4.24 -16.67
N ILE A 21 1.70 -3.98 -16.27
CA ILE A 21 1.27 -2.67 -15.75
C ILE A 21 2.01 -2.32 -14.46
N VAL A 22 2.08 -3.24 -13.51
CA VAL A 22 2.81 -3.03 -12.25
C VAL A 22 4.30 -2.76 -12.51
N ARG A 23 4.92 -3.52 -13.43
CA ARG A 23 6.32 -3.30 -13.82
C ARG A 23 6.54 -1.91 -14.45
N ALA A 24 5.61 -1.43 -15.26
CA ALA A 24 5.70 -0.10 -15.87
C ALA A 24 5.61 1.04 -14.84
N LEU A 25 4.81 0.85 -13.78
CA LEU A 25 4.64 1.84 -12.71
C LEU A 25 5.78 1.83 -11.68
N THR A 26 6.43 0.68 -11.50
CA THR A 26 7.51 0.51 -10.52
C THR A 26 8.64 1.57 -10.64
N PRO A 27 9.23 1.84 -11.82
CA PRO A 27 10.29 2.84 -11.92
C PRO A 27 9.82 4.27 -11.65
N MET A 28 8.55 4.59 -11.95
CA MET A 28 7.98 5.90 -11.64
C MET A 28 7.83 6.08 -10.13
N LEU A 29 7.52 5.02 -9.39
CA LEU A 29 7.36 5.08 -7.93
C LEU A 29 8.66 5.34 -7.18
N VAL A 30 9.79 4.87 -7.71
CA VAL A 30 11.09 4.99 -7.05
C VAL A 30 11.38 6.45 -6.72
N THR A 31 11.20 7.37 -7.67
CA THR A 31 11.47 8.79 -7.47
C THR A 31 10.55 9.44 -6.43
N TYR A 32 9.29 9.00 -6.34
CA TYR A 32 8.36 9.51 -5.32
C TYR A 32 8.68 8.94 -3.94
N LEU A 33 9.07 7.68 -3.85
CA LEU A 33 9.43 7.02 -2.59
C LEU A 33 10.74 7.57 -2.02
N GLU A 34 11.74 7.84 -2.87
CA GLU A 34 13.00 8.48 -2.47
C GLU A 34 12.79 9.89 -1.94
N ALA A 35 11.79 10.61 -2.45
CA ALA A 35 11.45 11.97 -2.01
C ALA A 35 10.54 11.99 -0.76
N SER A 36 10.03 10.83 -0.32
CA SER A 36 9.10 10.75 0.81
C SER A 36 9.81 10.98 2.14
N ARG A 37 9.20 11.78 3.01
CA ARG A 37 9.79 12.24 4.27
C ARG A 37 9.41 11.38 5.47
N ASP A 38 8.28 10.71 5.39
CA ASP A 38 7.76 9.89 6.47
C ASP A 38 6.93 8.69 5.97
N LEU A 39 6.55 7.86 6.95
CA LEU A 39 5.75 6.65 6.74
C LEU A 39 4.34 6.95 6.23
N CYS A 40 3.76 8.11 6.55
CA CYS A 40 2.42 8.51 6.13
C CYS A 40 2.42 8.91 4.64
N GLU A 41 3.45 9.66 4.23
CA GLU A 41 3.69 10.02 2.83
C GLU A 41 3.99 8.78 1.99
N THR A 42 4.84 7.87 2.50
CA THR A 42 5.11 6.57 1.86
C THR A 42 3.82 5.77 1.67
N ASP A 43 3.00 5.63 2.71
CA ASP A 43 1.72 4.90 2.65
C ASP A 43 0.78 5.53 1.62
N SER A 44 0.69 6.86 1.60
CA SER A 44 -0.13 7.61 0.64
C SER A 44 0.31 7.40 -0.81
N ILE A 45 1.62 7.43 -1.07
CA ILE A 45 2.21 7.17 -2.40
C ILE A 45 1.89 5.75 -2.86
N LEU A 46 2.12 4.75 -1.99
CA LEU A 46 1.86 3.35 -2.31
C LEU A 46 0.36 3.08 -2.53
N PHE A 47 -0.50 3.70 -1.71
CA PHE A 47 -1.95 3.61 -1.88
C PHE A 47 -2.41 4.22 -3.20
N GLY A 48 -1.93 5.42 -3.54
CA GLY A 48 -2.22 6.09 -4.81
C GLY A 48 -1.77 5.25 -6.02
N ALA A 49 -0.59 4.64 -5.93
CA ALA A 49 -0.07 3.77 -6.96
C ALA A 49 -0.93 2.52 -7.18
N ALA A 50 -1.30 1.84 -6.09
CA ALA A 50 -2.18 0.68 -6.16
C ALA A 50 -3.58 1.04 -6.68
N LEU A 51 -4.09 2.22 -6.33
CA LEU A 51 -5.34 2.76 -6.88
C LEU A 51 -5.23 3.00 -8.40
N ALA A 52 -4.11 3.55 -8.87
CA ALA A 52 -3.85 3.73 -10.30
C ALA A 52 -3.83 2.39 -11.04
N VAL A 53 -3.13 1.38 -10.51
CA VAL A 53 -3.15 0.02 -11.07
C VAL A 53 -4.58 -0.50 -11.15
N CYS A 54 -5.35 -0.40 -10.06
CA CYS A 54 -6.74 -0.86 -10.02
C CYS A 54 -7.60 -0.20 -11.11
N ARG A 55 -7.41 1.10 -11.35
CA ARG A 55 -8.12 1.81 -12.41
C ARG A 55 -7.71 1.36 -13.81
N ILE A 56 -6.41 1.19 -14.08
CA ILE A 56 -5.91 0.76 -15.39
C ILE A 56 -6.42 -0.63 -15.76
N ILE A 57 -6.50 -1.55 -14.79
CA ILE A 57 -7.00 -2.91 -15.03
C ILE A 57 -8.53 -3.04 -14.98
N GLY A 58 -9.24 -1.95 -14.67
CA GLY A 58 -10.70 -1.96 -14.53
C GLY A 58 -11.20 -2.74 -13.31
N ALA A 59 -10.40 -2.84 -12.24
CA ALA A 59 -10.82 -3.52 -11.02
C ALA A 59 -11.89 -2.69 -10.28
N LYS A 60 -12.95 -3.38 -9.83
CA LYS A 60 -14.00 -2.76 -9.03
C LYS A 60 -13.44 -2.36 -7.66
N LEU A 61 -13.37 -1.06 -7.42
CA LEU A 61 -13.05 -0.50 -6.12
C LEU A 61 -14.28 -0.62 -5.22
N SER A 62 -14.08 -1.08 -3.99
CA SER A 62 -15.15 -1.14 -3.00
C SER A 62 -14.97 0.01 -2.02
N THR A 63 -16.03 0.80 -1.82
CA THR A 63 -16.14 1.69 -0.67
C THR A 63 -16.40 0.82 0.56
N ALA A 64 -15.71 1.07 1.67
CA ALA A 64 -15.89 0.33 2.91
C ALA A 64 -17.29 0.53 3.54
N GLY A 65 -18.34 0.00 2.91
CA GLY A 65 -19.57 -0.32 3.63
C GLY A 65 -19.24 -1.36 4.68
N ARG A 66 -19.70 -1.14 5.91
CA ARG A 66 -19.46 -1.97 7.11
C ARG A 66 -19.51 -3.48 6.81
N THR A 67 -18.39 -4.08 6.44
CA THR A 67 -18.17 -5.50 6.66
C THR A 67 -17.75 -5.65 8.11
N THR A 68 -18.73 -5.94 8.96
CA THR A 68 -18.54 -6.50 10.30
C THR A 68 -17.67 -7.75 10.18
N GLY A 69 -16.37 -7.56 10.42
CA GLY A 69 -15.37 -8.60 10.36
C GLY A 69 -14.14 -8.06 11.05
N GLN A 70 -14.26 -7.87 12.36
CA GLN A 70 -13.12 -7.63 13.23
C GLN A 70 -12.10 -8.74 12.98
N SER A 71 -10.96 -8.39 12.40
CA SER A 71 -9.72 -9.04 12.78
C SER A 71 -8.83 -7.94 13.29
N SER A 72 -8.76 -7.82 14.61
CA SER A 72 -7.78 -7.01 15.34
C SER A 72 -6.35 -7.53 15.17
N ALA A 73 -6.14 -8.52 14.30
CA ALA A 73 -4.83 -9.04 13.98
C ALA A 73 -4.02 -7.94 13.30
N ILE A 74 -2.95 -7.51 14.00
CA ILE A 74 -1.93 -6.67 13.42
C ILE A 74 -1.44 -7.37 12.14
N PRO A 75 -1.49 -6.70 10.97
CA PRO A 75 -1.02 -7.31 9.74
C PRO A 75 0.44 -7.73 9.89
N VAL A 76 0.77 -8.96 9.52
CA VAL A 76 2.12 -9.54 9.67
C VAL A 76 3.23 -8.65 9.06
N TRP A 77 2.91 -7.89 8.01
CA TRP A 77 3.86 -6.95 7.41
C TRP A 77 4.24 -5.81 8.37
N ARG A 78 3.32 -5.33 9.21
CA ARG A 78 3.56 -4.25 10.17
C ARG A 78 4.56 -4.70 11.23
N THR A 79 4.35 -5.88 11.82
CA THR A 79 5.27 -6.49 12.78
C THR A 79 6.67 -6.66 12.19
N ARG A 80 6.77 -7.12 10.92
CA ARG A 80 8.07 -7.27 10.25
C ARG A 80 8.80 -5.95 10.00
N ILE A 81 8.08 -4.86 9.75
CA ILE A 81 8.69 -3.54 9.59
C ILE A 81 9.16 -3.01 10.93
N GLU A 82 8.35 -3.13 11.98
CA GLU A 82 8.69 -2.73 13.35
C GLU A 82 9.94 -3.48 13.84
N GLU A 83 10.04 -4.79 13.62
CA GLU A 83 11.23 -5.58 13.93
C GLU A 83 12.47 -5.11 13.17
N ARG A 84 12.34 -4.74 11.89
CA ARG A 84 13.45 -4.22 11.09
C ARG A 84 13.94 -2.85 11.58
N ILE A 85 13.02 -1.99 12.02
CA ILE A 85 13.35 -0.67 12.58
C ILE A 85 14.03 -0.87 13.95
N ALA A 86 13.47 -1.71 14.82
CA ALA A 86 14.03 -1.99 16.14
C ALA A 86 15.42 -2.66 16.08
N LYS A 87 15.69 -3.43 15.03
CA LYS A 87 16.98 -4.10 14.80
C LYS A 87 17.98 -3.25 14.03
N ALA A 88 17.56 -2.11 13.47
CA ALA A 88 18.52 -1.18 12.88
C ALA A 88 19.40 -0.63 14.01
N PRO A 89 20.73 -0.70 13.91
CA PRO A 89 21.59 -0.08 14.91
C PRO A 89 21.22 1.39 14.96
N SER A 90 20.88 1.89 16.16
CA SER A 90 20.79 3.33 16.38
C SER A 90 22.12 3.91 15.94
N SER A 91 22.13 4.61 14.81
CA SER A 91 23.20 5.55 14.51
C SER A 91 22.97 6.70 15.48
N ALA A 92 23.41 6.49 16.71
CA ALA A 92 23.55 7.48 17.75
C ALA A 92 25.06 7.57 17.99
N ASP A 93 25.62 8.64 17.45
CA ASP A 93 26.87 9.24 17.91
C ASP A 93 26.81 9.54 19.42
#